data_AF-A0A6L7X931-F1
#
_entry.id   AF-A0A6L7X931-F1
#
_cell.length_a   1.000
_cell.length_b   1.000
_cell.length_c   1.000
_cell.angle_alpha   90.00
_cell.angle_beta   90.00
_cell.angle_gamma   90.00
#
_symmetry.space_group_name_H-M   'P 1'
#
loop_
_entity.id
_entity.type
_entity.pdbx_description
1 polymer ?
#
loop_
_entity_poly.entity_id
_entity_poly.type
_entity_poly.pdbx_seq_one_letter_code
_entity_poly.pdbx_strand_id
1 'polypeptide(L)'
;AEVASARAFVQESWTRAWPSVVAGDPDIESLARCRLANVHAVHVCVDAVERLFRAGGTSAARRTWTLERRWRDLQTARQHGAALEWNYDAGSRPQLGLPPRRAR
;
A
#
# COMPACT_ATOMS: atom_id res chain seq x y z
N ALA A 1 0.92 -6.84 14.40
CA ALA A 1 1.86 -5.71 14.27
C ALA A 1 1.95 -5.22 12.82
N GLU A 2 2.20 -6.09 11.84
CA GLU A 2 2.42 -5.72 10.42
C GLU A 2 1.40 -4.73 9.82
N VAL A 3 0.10 -5.07 9.82
CA VAL A 3 -0.95 -4.20 9.26
C VAL A 3 -1.04 -2.85 9.99
N ALA A 4 -0.81 -2.84 11.31
CA ALA A 4 -0.81 -1.61 12.09
C ALA A 4 0.39 -0.71 11.73
N SER A 5 1.58 -1.30 11.55
CA SER A 5 2.78 -0.59 11.09
C SER A 5 2.60 -0.03 9.68
N ALA A 6 2.05 -0.82 8.76
CA ALA A 6 1.75 -0.36 7.40
C ALA A 6 0.76 0.81 7.39
N ARG A 7 -0.29 0.73 8.21
CA ARG A 7 -1.24 1.84 8.40
C ARG A 7 -0.54 3.09 8.94
N ALA A 8 0.29 2.95 9.97
CA ALA A 8 1.02 4.07 10.53
C ALA A 8 1.94 4.73 9.48
N PHE A 9 2.64 3.93 8.67
CA PHE A 9 3.51 4.44 7.62
C PHE A 9 2.76 5.23 6.55
N VAL A 10 1.57 4.77 6.13
CA VAL A 10 0.70 5.53 5.21
C VAL A 10 0.27 6.85 5.82
N GLN A 11 -0.20 6.84 7.07
CA GLN A 11 -0.66 8.04 7.75
C GLN A 11 0.45 9.06 7.94
N GLU A 12 1.62 8.63 8.38
CA GLU A 12 2.80 9.49 8.57
C GLU A 12 3.26 10.10 7.24
N SER A 13 3.36 9.27 6.18
CA SER A 13 3.81 9.72 4.86
C SER A 13 2.89 10.81 4.30
N TRP A 14 1.57 10.61 4.38
CA TRP A 14 0.60 11.61 3.96
C TRP A 14 0.63 12.87 4.83
N THR A 15 0.73 12.70 6.14
CA THR A 15 0.83 13.83 7.08
C THR A 15 2.04 14.71 6.75
N ARG A 16 3.18 14.11 6.37
CA ARG A 16 4.38 14.83 5.96
C ARG A 16 4.22 15.52 4.61
N ALA A 17 3.62 14.86 3.61
CA ALA A 17 3.48 15.42 2.27
C ALA A 17 2.45 16.56 2.20
N TRP A 18 1.38 16.47 3.00
CA TRP A 18 0.19 17.31 2.89
C TRP A 18 0.45 18.83 2.88
N PRO A 19 1.27 19.40 3.78
CA PRO A 19 1.49 20.85 3.81
C PRO A 19 2.06 21.41 2.51
N SER A 20 3.02 20.71 1.89
CA SER A 20 3.65 21.12 0.63
C SER A 20 2.65 21.14 -0.53
N VAL A 21 1.77 20.14 -0.59
CA VAL A 21 0.71 20.05 -1.58
C VAL A 21 -0.29 21.20 -1.43
N VAL A 22 -0.71 21.51 -0.19
CA VAL A 22 -1.63 22.61 0.09
C VAL A 22 -1.01 23.97 -0.23
N ALA A 23 0.31 24.13 -0.03
CA ALA A 23 1.04 25.33 -0.40
C ALA A 23 1.22 25.52 -1.92
N GLY A 24 0.84 24.52 -2.74
CA GLY A 24 1.00 24.56 -4.19
C GLY A 24 2.43 24.25 -4.68
N ASP A 25 3.32 23.87 -3.77
CA ASP A 25 4.71 23.49 -4.06
C ASP A 25 4.98 22.07 -3.52
N PRO A 26 4.50 21.02 -4.21
CA PRO A 26 4.54 19.66 -3.69
C PRO A 26 5.98 19.13 -3.57
N ASP A 27 6.35 18.70 -2.36
CA ASP A 27 7.63 18.04 -2.13
C ASP A 27 7.65 16.66 -2.79
N ILE A 28 8.48 16.53 -3.82
CA ILE A 28 8.64 15.33 -4.62
C ILE A 28 9.11 14.14 -3.78
N GLU A 29 9.97 14.35 -2.79
CA GLU A 29 10.46 13.26 -1.94
C GLU A 29 9.33 12.70 -1.05
N SER A 30 8.58 13.59 -0.40
CA SER A 30 7.42 13.20 0.40
C SER A 30 6.31 12.53 -0.42
N LEU A 31 6.07 12.99 -1.66
CA LEU A 31 5.14 12.32 -2.57
C LEU A 31 5.64 10.92 -3.00
N ALA A 32 6.93 10.75 -3.25
CA ALA A 32 7.50 9.44 -3.54
C ALA A 32 7.39 8.49 -2.34
N ARG A 33 7.58 9.02 -1.11
CA ARG A 33 7.35 8.27 0.12
C ARG A 33 5.89 7.83 0.27
N CYS A 34 4.92 8.67 -0.10
CA CYS A 34 3.50 8.29 -0.12
C CYS A 34 3.24 7.12 -1.08
N ARG A 35 3.87 7.12 -2.26
CA ARG A 35 3.77 5.99 -3.21
C ARG A 35 4.35 4.70 -2.62
N LEU A 36 5.53 4.78 -1.99
CA LEU A 36 6.15 3.65 -1.32
C LEU A 36 5.26 3.10 -0.19
N ALA A 37 4.69 3.98 0.63
CA ALA A 37 3.81 3.59 1.72
C ALA A 37 2.53 2.90 1.20
N ASN A 38 1.96 3.40 0.11
CA ASN A 38 0.77 2.80 -0.49
C ASN A 38 1.03 1.37 -1.01
N VAL A 39 2.07 1.18 -1.83
CA VAL A 39 2.38 -0.17 -2.36
C VAL A 39 2.72 -1.12 -1.21
N HIS A 40 3.50 -0.69 -0.22
CA HIS A 40 3.83 -1.50 0.94
C HIS A 40 2.58 -1.92 1.72
N ALA A 41 1.65 -0.98 1.98
CA ALA A 41 0.46 -1.27 2.75
C ALA A 41 -0.48 -2.25 2.06
N VAL A 42 -0.63 -2.17 0.73
CA VAL A 42 -1.45 -3.13 -0.02
C VAL A 42 -0.85 -4.54 0.10
N HIS A 43 0.45 -4.69 -0.12
CA HIS A 43 1.11 -6.00 -0.05
C HIS A 43 1.08 -6.60 1.37
N VAL A 44 1.32 -5.80 2.40
CA VAL A 44 1.17 -6.25 3.81
C VAL A 44 -0.26 -6.71 4.11
N CYS A 45 -1.27 -5.97 3.62
CA CYS A 45 -2.67 -6.37 3.83
C CYS A 45 -3.02 -7.66 3.08
N VAL A 46 -2.52 -7.84 1.85
CA VAL A 46 -2.68 -9.06 1.05
C VAL A 46 -2.07 -10.26 1.79
N ASP A 47 -0.82 -10.15 2.23
CA ASP A 47 -0.15 -11.23 2.95
C ASP A 47 -0.90 -11.60 4.24
N ALA A 48 -1.36 -10.60 4.98
CA ALA A 48 -2.15 -10.81 6.19
C ALA A 48 -3.47 -11.54 5.90
N VAL A 49 -4.23 -11.12 4.88
CA VAL A 49 -5.51 -11.78 4.56
C VAL A 49 -5.30 -13.17 3.99
N GLU A 50 -4.22 -13.42 3.24
CA GLU A 50 -3.90 -14.75 2.74
C GLU A 50 -3.56 -15.72 3.87
N ARG A 51 -2.79 -15.28 4.88
CA ARG A 51 -2.50 -16.08 6.08
C ARG A 51 -3.79 -16.44 6.83
N LEU A 52 -4.71 -15.48 6.99
CA LEU A 52 -6.01 -15.72 7.63
C LEU A 52 -6.90 -16.65 6.81
N PHE A 53 -6.95 -16.48 5.49
CA PHE A 53 -7.75 -17.31 4.59
C PHE A 53 -7.27 -18.77 4.62
N ARG A 54 -5.95 -19.00 4.59
CA ARG A 54 -5.35 -20.34 4.72
C ARG A 54 -5.65 -20.97 6.09
N ALA A 55 -5.52 -20.20 7.17
CA ALA A 55 -5.79 -20.69 8.52
C ALA A 55 -7.26 -21.05 8.77
N GLY A 56 -8.20 -20.41 8.09
CA GLY A 56 -9.64 -20.66 8.27
C GLY A 56 -10.18 -21.94 7.61
N GLY A 57 -9.35 -22.65 6.83
CA GLY A 57 -9.75 -23.88 6.15
C GLY A 57 -10.98 -23.69 5.24
N THR A 58 -11.80 -24.73 5.08
CA THR A 58 -13.01 -24.67 4.23
C THR A 58 -14.03 -23.64 4.71
N SER A 59 -14.04 -23.33 6.01
CA SER A 59 -14.92 -22.29 6.59
C SER A 59 -14.59 -20.89 6.10
N ALA A 60 -13.34 -20.60 5.72
CA ALA A 60 -12.94 -19.30 5.19
C ALA A 60 -13.69 -18.92 3.91
N ALA A 61 -14.12 -19.92 3.12
CA ALA A 61 -14.85 -19.74 1.85
C ALA A 61 -16.37 -19.55 2.03
N ARG A 62 -16.91 -19.64 3.25
CA ARG A 62 -18.35 -19.50 3.50
C ARG A 62 -18.77 -18.05 3.32
N ARG A 63 -19.77 -17.82 2.44
CA ARG A 63 -20.34 -16.48 2.18
C ARG A 63 -21.08 -15.86 3.36
N THR A 64 -21.44 -16.65 4.37
CA THR A 64 -22.02 -16.14 5.62
C THR A 64 -20.99 -15.37 6.46
N TRP A 65 -19.69 -15.52 6.16
CA TRP A 65 -18.59 -14.86 6.84
C TRP A 65 -17.94 -13.85 5.89
N THR A 66 -17.25 -12.84 6.42
CA THR A 66 -16.69 -11.75 5.58
C THR A 66 -15.31 -12.06 4.99
N LEU A 67 -14.68 -13.16 5.39
CA LEU A 67 -13.27 -13.43 5.08
C LEU A 67 -13.02 -13.66 3.59
N GLU A 68 -13.86 -14.47 2.92
CA GLU A 68 -13.76 -14.69 1.47
C GLU A 68 -13.92 -13.40 0.66
N ARG A 69 -14.84 -12.53 1.08
CA ARG A 69 -15.05 -11.24 0.43
C ARG A 69 -13.83 -10.35 0.57
N ARG A 70 -13.30 -10.18 1.79
CA ARG A 70 -12.10 -9.37 2.04
C ARG A 70 -10.88 -9.90 1.27
N TRP A 71 -10.72 -11.22 1.19
CA TRP A 71 -9.67 -11.83 0.40
C TRP A 71 -9.81 -11.44 -1.08
N ARG A 72 -10.97 -11.68 -1.71
CA ARG A 72 -11.23 -11.30 -3.11
C ARG A 72 -11.00 -9.81 -3.36
N ASP A 73 -11.52 -8.95 -2.48
CA ASP A 73 -11.39 -7.50 -2.61
C ASP A 73 -9.91 -7.06 -2.61
N LEU A 74 -9.09 -7.64 -1.71
CA LEU A 74 -7.65 -7.35 -1.67
C LEU A 74 -6.90 -7.94 -2.87
N GLN A 75 -7.29 -9.12 -3.36
CA GLN A 75 -6.72 -9.70 -4.59
C GLN A 75 -7.01 -8.84 -5.82
N THR A 76 -8.16 -8.15 -5.86
CA THR A 76 -8.47 -7.16 -6.90
C THR A 76 -7.70 -5.85 -6.66
N ALA A 77 -7.68 -5.33 -5.43
CA ALA A 77 -7.01 -4.07 -5.11
C ALA A 77 -5.51 -4.09 -5.44
N ARG A 78 -4.82 -5.22 -5.23
CA ARG A 78 -3.39 -5.38 -5.58
C ARG A 78 -3.09 -5.28 -7.09
N GLN A 79 -4.11 -5.43 -7.95
CA GLN A 79 -3.94 -5.26 -9.39
C GLN A 79 -4.00 -3.80 -9.84
N HIS A 80 -4.42 -2.89 -8.96
CA HIS A 80 -4.46 -1.47 -9.28
C HIS A 80 -3.03 -0.97 -9.59
N GLY A 81 -2.89 -0.07 -10.58
CA GLY A 81 -1.58 0.43 -11.02
C GLY A 81 -0.71 1.00 -9.89
N ALA A 82 -1.34 1.60 -8.87
CA ALA A 82 -0.68 2.14 -7.68
C ALA A 82 -0.19 1.08 -6.66
N ALA A 83 -0.57 -0.18 -6.84
CA ALA A 83 -0.20 -1.32 -5.99
C ALA A 83 0.75 -2.30 -6.69
N LEU A 84 1.05 -2.09 -7.97
CA LEU A 84 2.02 -2.90 -8.71
C LEU A 84 3.43 -2.72 -8.14
N GLU A 85 4.23 -3.79 -8.16
CA GLU A 85 5.54 -3.86 -7.51
C GLU A 85 6.55 -2.82 -8.00
N TRP A 86 6.43 -2.33 -9.24
CA TRP A 86 7.32 -1.28 -9.75
C TRP A 86 7.19 0.05 -8.95
N ASN A 87 6.13 0.21 -8.16
CA ASN A 87 6.00 1.35 -7.24
C ASN A 87 6.99 1.28 -6.06
N TYR A 88 7.54 0.11 -5.73
CA TYR A 88 8.64 0.02 -4.75
C TYR A 88 9.88 0.74 -5.25
N ASP A 89 10.28 0.51 -6.50
CA ASP A 89 11.34 1.27 -7.16
C ASP A 89 10.96 2.76 -7.28
N ALA A 90 9.79 3.07 -7.85
CA ALA A 90 9.39 4.45 -8.08
C ALA A 90 9.33 5.31 -6.79
N GLY A 91 8.94 4.73 -5.66
CA GLY A 91 8.86 5.41 -4.37
C GLY A 91 10.17 5.47 -3.58
N SER A 92 11.11 4.56 -3.84
CA SER A 92 12.41 4.51 -3.13
C SER A 92 13.50 5.35 -3.79
N ARG A 93 13.43 5.56 -5.11
CA ARG A 93 14.47 6.30 -5.86
C ARG A 93 14.88 7.64 -5.25
N PRO A 94 13.96 8.56 -4.88
CA PRO A 94 14.36 9.83 -4.28
C PRO A 94 15.10 9.69 -2.95
N GLN A 95 14.78 8.66 -2.16
CA GLN A 95 15.46 8.36 -0.88
C GLN A 95 16.91 7.88 -1.09
N LEU A 96 17.24 7.46 -2.31
CA LEU A 96 18.57 7.04 -2.74
C LEU A 96 19.30 8.15 -3.53
N GLY A 97 18.75 9.37 -3.59
CA GLY A 97 19.31 10.47 -4.39
C GLY A 97 19.13 10.30 -5.90
N LEU A 98 18.25 9.38 -6.34
CA LEU A 98 17.96 9.15 -7.75
C LEU A 98 16.73 9.95 -8.20
N PRO A 99 16.64 10.33 -9.49
CA PRO A 99 15.48 11.04 -10.00
C PRO A 99 14.21 10.18 -9.90
N PRO A 100 13.05 10.79 -9.56
CA PRO A 100 11.79 10.07 -9.43
C PRO A 100 11.38 9.46 -10.77
N ARG A 101 10.85 8.24 -10.72
CA ARG A 101 10.29 7.58 -11.91
C ARG A 101 8.93 8.21 -12.22
N ARG A 102 8.74 8.70 -13.45
CA ARG A 102 7.42 9.15 -13.90
C ARG A 102 6.48 7.95 -13.99
N ALA A 103 5.21 8.15 -13.62
CA ALA A 103 4.17 7.16 -13.89
C ALA A 103 4.08 6.94 -15.41
N ARG A 104 3.99 5.66 -15.82
CA ARG A 104 3.70 5.30 -17.21
C ARG A 104 2.22 5.52 -17.52
#